data_AF-A0A2Z4V633-F1
#
_entry.id   AF-A0A2Z4V633-F1
#
_cell.length_a   1.000
_cell.length_b   1.000
_cell.length_c   1.000
_cell.angle_alpha   90.00
_cell.angle_beta   90.00
_cell.angle_gamma   90.00
#
_symmetry.space_group_name_H-M   'P 1'
#
loop_
_entity.id
_entity.type
_entity.pdbx_description
1 polymer ?
#
loop_
_entity_poly.entity_id
_entity_poly.type
_entity_poly.pdbx_seq_one_letter_code
_entity_poly.pdbx_strand_id
1 'polypeptide(L)'
;MYRRHTPPTTPPGGGRDAYAAIQAESYDEQAGTAKETTTDTGGGQDLTTIGNGDWALYRGVDFGTAGPATQFRGRVAGGAAGGVSGLVEVRLDSRTSAPVGSFAVASTGGWQSWKTVPANITGVTGKHDVYLTFTSGQPADYVNLNWFDFGH
;
A
#
# COMPACT_ATOMS: atom_id res chain seq x y z
N MET A 1 -12.19 16.78 38.83
CA MET A 1 -12.98 15.88 37.96
C MET A 1 -12.15 15.60 36.71
N TYR A 2 -11.54 14.41 36.58
CA TYR A 2 -10.79 14.05 35.37
C TYR A 2 -11.64 13.06 34.55
N ARG A 3 -12.09 13.49 33.37
CA ARG A 3 -12.69 12.58 32.37
C ARG A 3 -11.61 11.60 31.93
N ARG A 4 -11.78 10.33 32.25
CA ARG A 4 -11.01 9.25 31.62
C ARG A 4 -11.49 9.14 30.18
N HIS A 5 -10.65 9.52 29.22
CA HIS A 5 -10.79 9.04 27.85
C HIS A 5 -10.39 7.57 27.85
N THR A 6 -11.36 6.68 27.67
CA THR A 6 -11.09 5.29 27.30
C THR A 6 -10.53 5.29 25.87
N PRO A 7 -9.37 4.65 25.62
CA PRO A 7 -8.91 4.42 24.25
C PRO A 7 -9.98 3.63 23.49
N PRO A 8 -10.17 3.87 22.17
CA PRO A 8 -11.02 3.00 21.36
C PRO A 8 -10.41 1.60 21.37
N THR A 9 -11.18 0.61 21.80
CA THR A 9 -10.82 -0.80 21.67
C THR A 9 -11.01 -1.21 20.21
N THR A 10 -9.91 -1.43 19.49
CA THR A 10 -9.93 -2.02 18.14
C THR A 10 -10.60 -3.40 18.18
N PRO A 11 -11.56 -3.70 17.30
CA PRO A 11 -12.18 -5.03 17.21
C PRO A 11 -11.13 -6.12 16.94
N PRO A 12 -11.29 -7.33 17.50
CA PRO A 12 -10.42 -8.46 17.17
C PRO A 12 -10.79 -9.03 15.79
N GLY A 13 -10.28 -8.39 14.73
CA GLY A 13 -10.24 -8.96 13.39
C GLY A 13 -8.90 -9.65 13.17
N GLY A 14 -8.91 -10.91 12.72
CA GLY A 14 -7.72 -11.69 12.42
C GLY A 14 -6.71 -10.85 11.63
N GLY A 15 -5.50 -10.69 12.18
CA GLY A 15 -4.49 -9.80 11.61
C GLY A 15 -4.11 -10.23 10.20
N ARG A 16 -3.91 -9.27 9.30
CA ARG A 16 -3.30 -9.54 8.00
C ARG A 16 -1.83 -9.89 8.24
N ASP A 17 -1.38 -11.05 7.81
CA ASP A 17 0.04 -11.40 7.86
C ASP A 17 0.82 -10.49 6.89
N ALA A 18 1.77 -9.71 7.40
CA ALA A 18 2.59 -8.81 6.58
C ALA A 18 3.41 -9.55 5.51
N TYR A 19 3.72 -10.82 5.74
CA TYR A 19 4.61 -11.62 4.89
C TYR A 19 3.84 -12.43 3.82
N ALA A 20 2.51 -12.40 3.86
CA ALA A 20 1.65 -12.90 2.80
C ALA A 20 1.24 -11.76 1.85
N ALA A 21 0.87 -12.10 0.62
CA ALA A 21 0.34 -11.12 -0.33
C ALA A 21 -0.99 -10.54 0.18
N ILE A 22 -0.96 -9.25 0.52
CA ILE A 22 -2.14 -8.46 0.88
C ILE A 22 -2.70 -7.88 -0.43
N GLN A 23 -3.92 -8.29 -0.76
CA GLN A 23 -4.64 -7.80 -1.94
C GLN A 23 -4.95 -6.31 -1.77
N ALA A 24 -4.63 -5.48 -2.76
CA ALA A 24 -4.76 -4.04 -2.64
C ALA A 24 -6.23 -3.61 -2.56
N GLU A 25 -7.11 -4.30 -3.28
CA GLU A 25 -8.56 -4.08 -3.21
C GLU A 25 -9.17 -4.48 -1.85
N SER A 26 -8.41 -5.14 -0.98
CA SER A 26 -8.88 -5.56 0.36
C SER A 26 -8.78 -4.46 1.42
N TYR A 27 -8.57 -3.20 1.02
CA TYR A 27 -8.50 -2.04 1.92
C TYR A 27 -9.70 -1.96 2.89
N ASP A 28 -9.46 -1.37 4.06
CA ASP A 28 -10.51 -1.02 5.01
C ASP A 28 -11.12 0.35 4.69
N GLU A 29 -10.29 1.30 4.27
CA GLU A 29 -10.68 2.64 3.82
C GLU A 29 -9.79 3.10 2.68
N GLN A 30 -10.29 3.99 1.83
CA GLN A 30 -9.51 4.60 0.74
C GLN A 30 -10.06 5.98 0.40
N ALA A 31 -9.26 6.79 -0.30
CA ALA A 31 -9.78 7.92 -1.07
C ALA A 31 -9.08 8.02 -2.43
N GLY A 32 -9.88 8.30 -3.46
CA GLY A 32 -9.41 8.56 -4.83
C GLY A 32 -9.17 7.33 -5.70
N THR A 33 -9.22 6.12 -5.12
CA THR A 33 -8.98 4.87 -5.85
C THR A 33 -10.28 4.20 -6.31
N ALA A 34 -10.19 3.39 -7.36
CA ALA A 34 -11.24 2.49 -7.82
C ALA A 34 -10.73 1.05 -7.88
N LYS A 35 -11.63 0.10 -8.17
CA LYS A 35 -11.30 -1.31 -8.40
C LYS A 35 -11.60 -1.69 -9.84
N GLU A 36 -10.74 -2.48 -10.47
CA GLU A 36 -11.03 -3.15 -11.74
C GLU A 36 -10.60 -4.62 -11.71
N THR A 37 -11.01 -5.40 -12.72
CA THR A 37 -10.54 -6.78 -12.87
C THR A 37 -9.09 -6.75 -13.36
N THR A 38 -8.20 -7.43 -12.64
CA THR A 38 -6.80 -7.57 -13.07
C THR A 38 -6.65 -8.69 -14.09
N THR A 39 -5.76 -8.50 -15.06
CA THR A 39 -5.30 -9.55 -15.97
C THR A 39 -3.99 -10.19 -15.50
N ASP A 40 -3.53 -9.87 -14.28
CA ASP A 40 -2.35 -10.49 -13.70
C ASP A 40 -2.55 -12.00 -13.47
N THR A 41 -1.45 -12.70 -13.27
CA THR A 41 -1.49 -14.12 -12.88
C THR A 41 -2.20 -14.25 -11.53
N GLY A 42 -3.20 -15.14 -11.48
CA GLY A 42 -4.06 -15.32 -10.30
C GLY A 42 -5.44 -14.66 -10.43
N GLY A 43 -5.60 -13.69 -11.34
CA GLY A 43 -6.85 -12.94 -11.52
C GLY A 43 -7.21 -12.14 -10.27
N GLY A 44 -8.51 -11.87 -10.08
CA GLY A 44 -9.02 -11.06 -8.96
C GLY A 44 -9.30 -9.62 -9.37
N GLN A 45 -9.05 -8.69 -8.46
CA GLN A 45 -9.13 -7.25 -8.74
C GLN A 45 -7.82 -6.57 -8.41
N ASP A 46 -7.66 -5.34 -8.87
CA ASP A 46 -6.59 -4.44 -8.46
C ASP A 46 -7.17 -3.08 -8.02
N LEU A 47 -6.33 -2.23 -7.45
CA LEU A 47 -6.61 -0.81 -7.32
C LEU A 47 -6.15 -0.05 -8.55
N THR A 48 -7.01 0.84 -9.04
CA THR A 48 -6.79 1.68 -10.22
C THR A 48 -7.17 3.14 -9.94
N THR A 49 -7.07 3.98 -10.98
CA THR A 49 -7.24 5.44 -10.98
C THR A 49 -6.40 6.13 -9.92
N ILE A 50 -5.17 5.64 -9.71
CA ILE A 50 -4.31 6.11 -8.63
C ILE A 50 -3.40 7.22 -9.14
N GLY A 51 -3.62 8.41 -8.59
CA GLY A 51 -2.88 9.63 -8.84
C GLY A 51 -2.28 10.23 -7.56
N ASN A 52 -1.87 11.50 -7.67
CA ASN A 52 -1.28 12.23 -6.55
C ASN A 52 -2.30 12.56 -5.46
N GLY A 53 -2.04 12.14 -4.22
CA GLY A 53 -2.86 12.43 -3.04
C GLY A 53 -3.80 11.31 -2.62
N ASP A 54 -3.91 10.26 -3.43
CA ASP A 54 -4.74 9.09 -3.16
C ASP A 54 -4.11 8.21 -2.09
N TRP A 55 -4.92 7.36 -1.45
CA TRP A 55 -4.45 6.45 -0.42
C TRP A 55 -5.40 5.29 -0.16
N ALA A 56 -4.85 4.22 0.41
CA ALA A 56 -5.60 3.06 0.93
C ALA A 56 -5.06 2.66 2.32
N LEU A 57 -5.96 2.35 3.25
CA LEU A 57 -5.68 1.91 4.61
C LEU A 57 -5.94 0.42 4.76
N TYR A 58 -5.00 -0.25 5.42
CA TYR A 58 -5.04 -1.66 5.78
C TYR A 58 -4.81 -1.79 7.29
N ARG A 59 -5.88 -2.00 8.03
CA ARG A 59 -5.85 -2.14 9.49
C ARG A 59 -5.18 -3.43 9.93
N GLY A 60 -4.44 -3.33 11.03
CA GLY A 60 -3.97 -4.48 11.79
C GLY A 60 -3.10 -5.47 11.01
N VAL A 61 -2.17 -4.96 10.19
CA VAL A 61 -1.13 -5.76 9.55
C VAL A 61 -0.10 -6.18 10.60
N ASP A 62 0.17 -7.47 10.68
CA ASP A 62 1.02 -8.09 11.70
C ASP A 62 2.39 -8.44 11.11
N PHE A 63 3.42 -7.73 11.57
CA PHE A 63 4.82 -7.94 11.22
C PHE A 63 5.53 -8.85 12.23
N GLY A 64 4.84 -9.34 13.26
CA GLY A 64 5.43 -10.17 14.31
C GLY A 64 6.53 -9.46 15.12
N THR A 65 7.18 -10.19 16.02
CA THR A 65 8.21 -9.63 16.93
C THR A 65 9.58 -10.28 16.81
N ALA A 66 9.73 -11.29 15.94
CA ALA A 66 10.95 -12.10 15.86
C ALA A 66 12.08 -11.39 15.10
N GLY A 67 11.75 -10.42 14.23
CA GLY A 67 12.71 -9.60 13.49
C GLY A 67 12.00 -8.59 12.60
N PRO A 68 12.64 -7.45 12.29
CA PRO A 68 12.00 -6.42 11.50
C PRO A 68 11.77 -6.90 10.06
N ALA A 69 10.65 -6.49 9.47
CA ALA A 69 10.54 -6.40 8.02
C ALA A 69 11.39 -5.21 7.55
N THR A 70 12.26 -5.43 6.56
CA THR A 70 13.11 -4.40 5.97
C THR A 70 12.87 -4.22 4.48
N GLN A 71 11.96 -5.01 3.90
CA GLN A 71 11.56 -4.93 2.52
C GLN A 71 10.04 -4.76 2.37
N PHE A 72 9.64 -3.93 1.41
CA PHE A 72 8.27 -3.79 0.91
C PHE A 72 8.27 -4.11 -0.58
N ARG A 73 7.27 -4.85 -1.07
CA ARG A 73 7.12 -5.11 -2.51
C ARG A 73 5.70 -4.83 -2.93
N GLY A 74 5.54 -4.17 -4.06
CA GLY A 74 4.24 -3.96 -4.70
C GLY A 74 4.20 -4.60 -6.08
N ARG A 75 3.09 -5.28 -6.39
CA ARG A 75 2.77 -5.76 -7.73
C ARG A 75 1.99 -4.69 -8.46
N VAL A 76 2.67 -3.98 -9.34
CA VAL A 76 2.16 -2.74 -9.95
C VAL A 76 2.17 -2.81 -11.47
N ALA A 77 1.29 -2.04 -12.09
CA ALA A 77 1.30 -1.75 -13.52
C ALA A 77 1.17 -0.25 -13.73
N GLY A 78 1.87 0.30 -14.72
CA GLY A 78 1.84 1.72 -15.06
C GLY A 78 1.60 1.87 -16.56
N GLY A 79 0.49 2.50 -16.94
CA GLY A 79 0.14 2.77 -18.34
C GLY A 79 0.21 4.25 -18.72
N ALA A 80 0.67 5.11 -17.81
CA ALA A 80 0.72 6.54 -18.05
C ALA A 80 1.71 6.93 -19.16
N ALA A 81 1.45 8.09 -19.78
CA ALA A 81 2.28 8.65 -20.83
C ALA A 81 3.71 8.97 -20.33
N GLY A 82 4.65 9.13 -21.27
CA GLY A 82 6.03 9.46 -20.96
C GLY A 82 6.15 10.72 -20.08
N GLY A 83 7.03 10.66 -19.07
CA GLY A 83 7.22 11.74 -18.11
C GLY A 83 6.29 11.71 -16.88
N VAL A 84 5.29 10.82 -16.86
CA VAL A 84 4.45 10.57 -15.68
C VAL A 84 5.05 9.45 -14.83
N SER A 85 5.25 9.74 -13.55
CA SER A 85 5.72 8.80 -12.53
C SER A 85 5.27 9.25 -11.14
N GLY A 86 5.37 8.38 -10.16
CA GLY A 86 5.03 8.69 -8.78
C GLY A 86 5.64 7.69 -7.79
N LEU A 87 5.40 7.92 -6.51
CA LEU A 87 5.85 7.07 -5.42
C LEU A 87 4.67 6.34 -4.78
N VAL A 88 4.85 5.04 -4.59
CA VAL A 88 4.05 4.25 -3.65
C VAL A 88 4.79 4.25 -2.33
N GLU A 89 4.22 4.90 -1.33
CA GLU A 89 4.82 5.07 0.00
C GLU A 89 4.08 4.25 1.05
N VAL A 90 4.83 3.65 1.98
CA VAL A 90 4.26 2.96 3.14
C VAL A 90 4.37 3.87 4.36
N ARG A 91 3.25 4.10 5.04
CA ARG A 91 3.18 4.85 6.32
C ARG A 91 2.49 3.99 7.37
N LEU A 92 2.93 4.11 8.63
CA LEU A 92 2.38 3.34 9.74
C LEU A 92 1.53 4.22 10.66
N ASP A 93 0.41 3.65 11.09
CA ASP A 93 -0.56 4.12 12.10
C ASP A 93 -1.29 5.44 11.80
N SER A 94 -0.70 6.30 10.96
CA SER A 94 -1.32 7.51 10.46
C SER A 94 -0.87 7.81 9.03
N ARG A 95 -1.83 8.26 8.21
CA ARG A 95 -1.59 8.78 6.86
C ARG A 95 -0.60 9.95 6.84
N THR A 96 -0.45 10.68 7.95
CA THR A 96 0.46 11.84 8.04
C THR A 96 1.82 11.50 8.66
N SER A 97 2.04 10.25 9.12
CA SER A 97 3.36 9.79 9.59
C SER A 97 4.38 9.85 8.46
N ALA A 98 5.66 10.07 8.76
CA ALA A 98 6.72 9.94 7.75
C ALA A 98 6.69 8.53 7.12
N PRO A 99 6.96 8.38 5.81
CA PRO A 99 7.06 7.07 5.20
C PRO A 99 8.17 6.23 5.82
N VAL A 100 7.91 4.94 6.04
CA VAL A 100 8.95 3.96 6.40
C VAL A 100 9.76 3.53 5.19
N GLY A 101 9.20 3.69 3.99
CA GLY A 101 9.93 3.59 2.72
C GLY A 101 8.98 3.73 1.54
N SER A 102 9.54 3.68 0.34
CA SER A 102 8.79 3.86 -0.92
C SER A 102 9.55 3.28 -2.10
N PHE A 103 8.83 3.03 -3.19
CA PHE A 103 9.42 2.85 -4.51
C PHE A 103 8.78 3.79 -5.53
N ALA A 104 9.54 4.12 -6.57
CA ALA A 104 9.02 4.87 -7.71
C ALA A 104 8.43 3.94 -8.77
N VAL A 105 7.34 4.38 -9.39
CA VAL A 105 6.71 3.71 -10.53
C VAL A 105 6.54 4.71 -11.66
N ALA A 106 6.87 4.26 -12.86
CA ALA A 106 6.52 4.91 -14.11
C ALA A 106 5.85 3.85 -15.02
N SER A 107 5.78 4.10 -16.32
CA SER A 107 5.22 3.11 -17.25
C SER A 107 5.93 1.75 -17.14
N THR A 108 5.13 0.69 -16.97
CA THR A 108 5.57 -0.71 -17.02
C THR A 108 5.30 -1.35 -18.39
N GLY A 109 4.78 -0.57 -19.34
CA GLY A 109 4.35 -1.04 -20.67
C GLY A 109 2.83 -1.09 -20.86
N GLY A 110 2.03 -0.69 -19.85
CA GLY A 110 0.57 -0.63 -19.93
C GLY A 110 -0.11 -0.83 -18.57
N TRP A 111 -1.38 -0.47 -18.47
CA TRP A 111 -2.19 -0.53 -17.23
C TRP A 111 -2.39 -1.95 -16.66
N GLN A 112 -2.09 -2.96 -17.47
CA GLN A 112 -2.18 -4.37 -17.09
C GLN A 112 -0.85 -5.11 -17.38
N SER A 113 0.26 -4.37 -17.51
CA SER A 113 1.62 -4.91 -17.66
C SER A 113 2.31 -4.97 -16.30
N TRP A 114 2.17 -6.09 -15.61
CA TRP A 114 2.50 -6.21 -14.19
C TRP A 114 3.98 -6.45 -13.90
N LYS A 115 4.52 -5.74 -12.91
CA LYS A 115 5.87 -5.94 -12.37
C LYS A 115 5.83 -5.90 -10.84
N THR A 116 6.65 -6.73 -10.20
CA THR A 116 6.90 -6.61 -8.76
C THR A 116 8.07 -5.65 -8.54
N VAL A 117 7.83 -4.57 -7.80
CA VAL A 117 8.82 -3.53 -7.51
C VAL A 117 9.14 -3.56 -6.01
N PRO A 118 10.41 -3.76 -5.63
CA PRO A 118 10.83 -3.73 -4.23
C PRO A 118 11.23 -2.32 -3.76
N ALA A 119 11.11 -2.09 -2.46
CA ALA A 119 11.67 -0.97 -1.72
C ALA A 119 12.33 -1.47 -0.44
N ASN A 120 13.43 -0.83 -0.04
CA ASN A 120 13.92 -0.94 1.32
C ASN A 120 13.05 -0.06 2.22
N ILE A 121 12.75 -0.55 3.42
CA ILE A 121 12.02 0.20 4.46
C ILE A 121 12.84 0.24 5.75
N THR A 122 12.58 1.24 6.58
CA THR A 122 13.01 1.23 7.97
C THR A 122 12.39 0.02 8.67
N GLY A 123 13.15 -0.67 9.51
CA GLY A 123 12.70 -1.91 10.15
C GLY A 123 11.37 -1.77 10.89
N VAL A 124 10.39 -2.63 10.55
CA VAL A 124 9.05 -2.65 11.14
C VAL A 124 8.80 -3.96 11.88
N THR A 125 8.27 -3.89 13.10
CA THR A 125 7.85 -5.03 13.92
C THR A 125 6.53 -4.71 14.62
N GLY A 126 5.77 -5.73 14.99
CA GLY A 126 4.52 -5.59 15.71
C GLY A 126 3.34 -5.43 14.77
N LYS A 127 2.20 -5.01 15.32
CA LYS A 127 0.95 -4.84 14.57
C LYS A 127 0.70 -3.35 14.32
N HIS A 128 0.50 -2.99 13.05
CA HIS A 128 0.30 -1.61 12.63
C HIS A 128 -0.90 -1.47 11.69
N ASP A 129 -1.50 -0.30 11.68
CA ASP A 129 -2.33 0.11 10.56
C ASP A 129 -1.39 0.60 9.44
N VAL A 130 -1.46 -0.02 8.27
CA VAL A 130 -0.63 0.32 7.12
C VAL A 130 -1.41 1.22 6.19
N TYR A 131 -0.85 2.38 5.88
CA TYR A 131 -1.32 3.24 4.80
C TYR A 131 -0.39 3.09 3.61
N LEU A 132 -0.98 2.85 2.44
CA LEU A 132 -0.31 3.12 1.18
C LEU A 132 -0.76 4.50 0.71
N THR A 133 0.20 5.41 0.52
CA THR A 133 -0.06 6.75 -0.02
C THR A 133 0.64 6.93 -1.35
N PHE A 134 -0.01 7.66 -2.25
CA PHE A 134 0.41 7.81 -3.63
C PHE A 134 0.76 9.26 -3.90
N THR A 135 1.99 9.53 -4.33
CA THR A 135 2.45 10.90 -4.61
C THR A 135 3.03 11.03 -6.00
N SER A 136 2.75 12.14 -6.68
CA SER A 136 3.32 12.46 -7.98
C SER A 136 3.44 13.97 -8.14
N GLY A 137 4.44 14.40 -8.91
CA GLY A 137 4.52 15.78 -9.39
C GLY A 137 3.57 16.08 -10.55
N GLN A 138 2.82 15.08 -11.04
CA GLN A 138 1.94 15.18 -12.19
C GLN A 138 0.47 14.93 -11.80
N PRO A 139 -0.50 15.53 -12.52
CA PRO A 139 -1.93 15.39 -12.19
C PRO A 139 -2.58 14.11 -12.73
N ALA A 140 -1.88 13.35 -13.57
CA ALA A 140 -2.40 12.12 -14.17
C ALA A 140 -2.19 10.91 -13.25
N ASP A 141 -3.10 9.95 -13.34
CA ASP A 141 -2.93 8.62 -12.75
C ASP A 141 -1.65 7.98 -13.27
N TYR A 142 -0.96 7.21 -12.43
CA TYR A 142 0.34 6.67 -12.78
C TYR A 142 0.54 5.19 -12.44
N VAL A 143 -0.32 4.61 -11.61
CA VAL A 143 -0.14 3.23 -11.12
C VAL A 143 -1.47 2.51 -10.91
N ASN A 144 -1.51 1.23 -11.26
CA ASN A 144 -2.42 0.24 -10.71
C ASN A 144 -1.64 -0.63 -9.72
N LEU A 145 -2.28 -1.07 -8.64
CA LEU A 145 -1.68 -1.92 -7.61
C LEU A 145 -2.54 -3.17 -7.39
N ASN A 146 -2.00 -4.35 -7.65
CA ASN A 146 -2.69 -5.63 -7.47
C ASN A 146 -2.58 -6.11 -6.02
N TRP A 147 -1.35 -6.30 -5.55
CA TRP A 147 -1.08 -6.72 -4.17
C TRP A 147 0.24 -6.13 -3.68
N PHE A 148 0.45 -6.20 -2.37
CA PHE A 148 1.72 -5.90 -1.74
C PHE A 148 2.02 -6.88 -0.61
N ASP A 149 3.29 -7.00 -0.26
CA ASP A 149 3.74 -7.75 0.90
C ASP A 149 5.01 -7.12 1.48
N PHE A 150 5.44 -7.68 2.61
CA PHE A 150 6.66 -7.30 3.31
C PHE A 150 7.62 -8.50 3.41
N GLY A 151 8.87 -8.21 3.74
CA GLY A 151 9.92 -9.21 3.87
C GLY A 151 11.02 -8.75 4.81
N HIS A 152 11.81 -9.71 5.29
CA HIS A 152 13.00 -9.47 6.11
C HIS A 152 14.14 -8.86 5.32
#